data_AF-A0A953Q709-F1
#
_entry.id   AF-A0A953Q709-F1
#
_cell.length_a   1.000
_cell.length_b   1.000
_cell.length_c   1.000
_cell.angle_alpha   90.00
_cell.angle_beta   90.00
_cell.angle_gamma   90.00
#
_symmetry.space_group_name_H-M   'P 1'
#
loop_
_entity.id
_entity.type
_entity.pdbx_description
1 polymer ?
#
loop_
_entity_poly.entity_id
_entity_poly.type
_entity_poly.pdbx_seq_one_letter_code
_entity_poly.pdbx_strand_id
1 'polypeptide(L)' 'MATTSLRFVVGARGRRQAVLLDIAEYRRLMKKLEDLEDALALDRAEQTSNRLLPYAAVRKRLKRSGKL' A
#
# COMPACT_ATOMS: atom_id res chain seq x y z
N MET A 1 12.14 -18.69 7.58
CA MET A 1 12.37 -17.34 7.04
C MET A 1 13.41 -17.46 5.95
N ALA A 2 13.07 -17.15 4.69
CA ALA A 2 14.04 -17.22 3.60
C ALA A 2 15.03 -16.05 3.74
N THR A 3 16.29 -16.35 4.03
CA THR A 3 17.41 -15.42 3.98
C THR A 3 17.63 -15.04 2.52
N THR A 4 16.94 -13.98 2.08
CA THR A 4 17.11 -13.46 0.72
C THR A 4 18.52 -12.87 0.63
N SER A 5 19.38 -13.48 -0.18
CA SER A 5 20.72 -12.97 -0.44
C SER A 5 20.59 -11.63 -1.17
N LEU A 6 20.69 -10.53 -0.43
CA LEU A 6 20.56 -9.18 -0.97
C LEU A 6 21.67 -8.92 -1.99
N ARG A 7 21.26 -8.53 -3.20
CA ARG A 7 22.17 -8.13 -4.29
C ARG A 7 22.19 -6.62 -4.38
N PHE A 8 23.34 -6.04 -4.65
CA PHE A 8 23.52 -4.58 -4.66
C PHE A 8 24.14 -4.11 -5.97
N VAL A 9 23.72 -2.92 -6.41
CA VAL A 9 24.47 -2.13 -7.39
C VAL A 9 25.50 -1.31 -6.61
N VAL A 10 26.77 -1.49 -6.95
CA VAL A 10 27.90 -0.80 -6.31
C VAL A 10 28.45 0.27 -7.26
N GLY A 11 28.63 1.48 -6.73
CA GLY A 11 29.23 2.60 -7.47
C GLY A 11 30.74 2.50 -7.53
N ALA A 12 31.37 3.41 -8.29
CA ALA A 12 32.81 3.39 -8.58
C ALA A 12 33.75 3.38 -7.35
N ARG A 13 33.29 3.88 -6.19
CA ARG A 13 34.06 3.87 -4.92
C ARG A 13 33.72 2.67 -4.02
N GLY A 14 33.11 1.62 -4.57
CA GLY A 14 32.67 0.42 -3.82
C GLY A 14 31.48 0.66 -2.89
N ARG A 15 30.85 1.84 -2.93
CA ARG A 15 29.67 2.17 -2.10
C ARG A 15 28.41 1.61 -2.75
N ARG A 16 27.56 0.95 -1.95
CA ARG A 16 26.24 0.47 -2.39
C ARG A 16 25.35 1.67 -2.72
N GLN A 17 24.77 1.69 -3.93
CA GLN A 17 23.91 2.78 -4.40
C GLN A 17 22.45 2.33 -4.57
N ALA A 18 22.22 1.06 -4.86
CA ALA A 18 20.88 0.48 -4.96
C ALA A 18 20.89 -1.00 -4.56
N VAL A 19 19.70 -1.54 -4.31
CA VAL A 19 19.47 -2.98 -4.10
C VAL A 19 18.74 -3.54 -5.32
N LEU A 20 19.15 -4.73 -5.76
CA LEU A 20 18.45 -5.47 -6.79
C LEU A 20 17.45 -6.41 -6.10
N LEU A 21 16.18 -6.25 -6.45
CA LEU A 21 15.08 -7.07 -5.94
C LEU A 21 14.54 -7.94 -7.06
N ASP A 22 14.16 -9.16 -6.72
CA ASP A 22 13.34 -9.95 -7.63
C ASP A 22 11.99 -9.26 -7.82
N ILE A 23 11.42 -9.34 -9.02
CA ILE A 23 10.18 -8.63 -9.34
C ILE A 23 9.01 -9.03 -8.41
N ALA A 24 9.00 -10.27 -7.94
CA ALA A 24 8.02 -10.75 -6.97
C ALA A 24 8.19 -10.11 -5.59
N GLU A 25 9.43 -9.84 -5.17
CA GLU A 25 9.73 -9.13 -3.93
C GLU A 25 9.38 -7.65 -4.03
N TYR A 26 9.74 -7.00 -5.14
CA TYR A 26 9.33 -5.63 -5.41
C TYR A 26 7.80 -5.48 -5.34
N ARG A 27 7.05 -6.33 -6.06
CA ARG A 27 5.57 -6.31 -6.03
C ARG A 27 4.99 -6.53 -4.64
N ARG A 28 5.56 -7.46 -3.87
CA ARG A 28 5.15 -7.70 -2.48
C ARG A 28 5.40 -6.47 -1.60
N LEU A 29 6.53 -5.80 -1.77
CA LEU A 29 6.85 -4.59 -1.02
C LEU A 29 5.88 -3.46 -1.38
N MET A 30 5.65 -3.24 -2.67
CA MET A 30 4.70 -2.23 -3.14
C MET A 30 3.30 -2.48 -2.62
N LYS A 31 2.82 -3.73 -2.68
CA LYS A 31 1.48 -4.06 -2.15
C LYS A 31 1.35 -3.75 -0.66
N LYS A 32 2.37 -4.07 0.13
CA LYS A 32 2.38 -3.74 1.56
C LYS A 32 2.40 -2.23 1.82
N LEU A 33 3.05 -1.46 0.96
CA LEU A 33 3.08 0.00 1.07
C LEU A 33 1.70 0.58 0.78
N GLU A 34 1.03 0.12 -0.27
CA GLU A 34 -0.36 0.50 -0.59
C GLU A 34 -1.31 0.17 0.56
N ASP A 35 -1.21 -1.05 1.13
CA ASP A 35 -2.04 -1.46 2.26
C ASP A 35 -1.84 -0.55 3.49
N LEU A 36 -0.60 -0.08 3.71
CA LEU A 36 -0.28 0.85 4.79
C LEU A 36 -0.82 2.26 4.52
N GLU A 37 -0.72 2.74 3.27
CA GLU A 37 -1.26 4.03 2.86
C GLU A 37 -2.78 4.07 3.01
N ASP A 38 -3.48 3.00 2.61
CA ASP A 38 -4.93 2.85 2.77
C ASP A 38 -5.33 2.86 4.25
N ALA A 39 -4.59 2.13 5.11
CA ALA A 39 -4.83 2.12 6.55
C ALA A 39 -4.66 3.52 7.17
N LEU A 40 -3.59 4.24 6.82
CA LEU A 40 -3.37 5.60 7.30
C LEU A 40 -4.44 6.58 6.79
N ALA A 41 -4.93 6.40 5.56
CA ALA A 41 -6.02 7.20 5.02
C ALA A 41 -7.33 6.96 5.80
N LEU A 42 -7.61 5.72 6.17
CA LEU A 42 -8.75 5.37 7.02
C LEU A 42 -8.63 5.99 8.41
N ASP A 43 -7.49 5.84 9.08
CA ASP A 43 -7.25 6.41 10.41
C ASP A 43 -7.46 7.93 10.40
N ARG A 44 -6.92 8.62 9.39
CA ARG A 44 -7.14 10.06 9.21
C ARG A 44 -8.60 10.40 8.98
N ALA A 45 -9.32 9.61 8.18
CA ALA A 45 -10.75 9.83 7.95
C ALA A 45 -11.55 9.64 9.24
N GLU A 46 -11.23 8.65 10.07
CA GLU A 46 -11.88 8.46 11.37
C GLU A 46 -11.62 9.65 12.32
N GLN A 47 -10.40 10.18 12.33
CA GLN A 47 -10.03 11.31 13.20
C GLN A 47 -10.60 12.66 12.74
N THR A 48 -10.76 12.87 11.43
CA THR A 48 -11.10 14.19 10.86
C THR A 48 -12.53 14.30 10.35
N SER A 49 -13.23 13.19 10.19
CA SER A 49 -14.55 13.21 9.59
C SER A 49 -15.63 13.61 10.60
N ASN A 50 -16.32 14.71 10.30
CA ASN A 50 -17.50 15.14 11.04
C ASN A 50 -18.69 14.17 10.92
N ARG A 51 -18.64 13.21 9.97
CA ARG A 51 -19.71 12.24 9.74
C ARG A 51 -19.20 10.96 9.08
N LEU A 52 -19.27 9.85 9.81
CA LEU A 52 -19.10 8.50 9.26
C LEU A 52 -20.46 7.95 8.80
N LEU A 53 -20.48 7.24 7.67
CA LEU A 53 -21.68 6.59 7.13
C LEU A 53 -21.52 5.07 7.16
N PRO A 54 -22.51 4.32 7.69
CA PRO A 54 -22.48 2.86 7.65
C PRO A 54 -22.42 2.34 6.21
N TYR A 55 -21.60 1.31 5.99
CA TYR A 55 -21.41 0.70 4.66
C TYR A 55 -22.74 0.29 4.00
N ALA A 56 -23.70 -0.24 4.76
CA ALA A 56 -25.01 -0.62 4.25
C ALA A 56 -25.77 0.56 3.60
N ALA A 57 -25.67 1.77 4.17
CA ALA A 57 -26.29 2.98 3.63
C ALA A 57 -25.60 3.41 2.33
N VAL A 58 -24.27 3.36 2.29
CA VAL A 58 -23.47 3.66 1.09
C VAL A 58 -23.80 2.68 -0.04
N ARG A 59 -23.83 1.37 0.26
CA ARG A 59 -24.16 0.31 -0.70
C ARG A 59 -25.57 0.46 -1.26
N LYS A 60 -26.57 0.76 -0.40
CA LYS A 60 -27.94 1.01 -0.84
C LYS A 60 -28.03 2.22 -1.79
N ARG A 61 -27.27 3.28 -1.52
CA ARG A 61 -27.18 4.46 -2.39
C ARG A 61 -26.57 4.14 -3.75
N LEU A 62 -25.48 3.37 -3.78
CA LEU A 62 -24.79 3.04 -5.04
C LEU A 62 -25.62 2.13 -5.96
N LYS A 63 -26.32 1.14 -5.39
CA LYS A 63 -27.26 0.30 -6.15
C LYS A 63 -28.38 1.13 -6.79
N ARG A 64 -28.94 2.10 -6.04
CA ARG A 64 -29.98 3.00 -6.54
C ARG A 64 -29.49 3.89 -7.68
N SER A 65 -28.20 4.23 -7.70
CA SER A 65 -27.61 5.07 -8.75
C SER A 65 -26.98 4.27 -9.89
N GLY A 66 -27.12 2.94 -9.93
CA GLY A 66 -26.57 2.08 -10.98
C GLY A 66 -25.04 2.04 -11.02
N LYS A 67 -24.37 2.44 -9.94
CA LYS A 67 -22.89 2.45 -9.83
C LYS A 67 -22.36 1.18 -9.16
N LEU A 68 -23.25 0.24 -8.83
CA LEU A 68 -22.97 -1.03 -8.15
C LEU A 68 -24.07 -2.05 -8.42
#